data_AF-E2A7G9-F1
#
_entry.id   AF-E2A7G9-F1
#
_cell.length_a   1.000
_cell.length_b   1.000
_cell.length_c   1.000
_cell.angle_alpha   90.00
_cell.angle_beta   90.00
_cell.angle_gamma   90.00
#
_symmetry.space_group_name_H-M   'P 1'
#
loop_
_entity.id
_entity.type
_entity.pdbx_description
1 polymer ?
#
loop_
_entity_poly.entity_id
_entity_poly.type
_entity_poly.pdbx_seq_one_letter_code
_entity_poly.pdbx_strand_id
1 'polypeptide(L)' 'EAIYYTLCELEWYKLKSSQAKNLIILMIRIQKPLRITAGRIVPLTITTFCSV' A
#
# COMPACT_ATOMS: atom_id res chain seq x y z
N GLU A 1 0.99 4.48 -2.61
CA GLU A 1 0.78 5.15 -3.91
C GLU A 1 1.21 4.31 -5.11
N ALA A 2 2.48 4.25 -5.53
CA ALA A 2 2.86 3.59 -6.79
C ALA A 2 2.32 2.16 -6.95
N ILE A 3 2.47 1.31 -5.93
CA ILE A 3 1.99 -0.09 -5.96
C ILE A 3 0.47 -0.16 -6.10
N TYR A 4 -0.28 0.78 -5.49
CA TYR A 4 -1.74 0.81 -5.62
C TYR A 4 -2.16 1.09 -7.06
N TYR A 5 -1.57 2.10 -7.70
CA TYR A 5 -1.84 2.43 -9.11
C TYR A 5 -1.48 1.27 -10.04
N THR A 6 -0.32 0.65 -9.85
CA THR A 6 0.10 -0.52 -10.64
C THR A 6 -0.89 -1.68 -10.52
N LEU A 7 -1.48 -1.90 -9.34
CA LEU A 7 -2.50 -2.94 -9.17
C LEU A 7 -3.83 -2.59 -9.87
N CYS A 8 -4.21 -1.32 -9.90
CA CYS A 8 -5.44 -0.87 -10.58
C CYS A 8 -5.34 -1.00 -12.10
N GLU A 9 -4.16 -0.79 -12.67
CA GLU A 9 -3.90 -0.92 -14.11
C GLU A 9 -3.69 -2.39 -14.55
N LEU A 10 -3.43 -3.29 -13.60
CA LEU A 10 -3.23 -4.70 -13.88
C LEU A 10 -4.52 -5.36 -14.37
N GLU A 11 -4.45 -6.07 -15.49
CA GLU A 11 -5.56 -6.87 -16.04
C GLU A 11 -5.79 -8.16 -15.23
N TRP A 12 -6.16 -8.01 -13.95
CA TRP A 12 -6.28 -9.08 -12.96
C TRP A 12 -7.20 -10.22 -13.39
N TYR A 13 -8.19 -9.93 -14.25
CA TYR A 13 -9.14 -10.89 -14.80
C TYR A 13 -8.52 -11.86 -15.81
N LYS A 14 -7.33 -11.55 -16.36
CA LYS A 14 -6.57 -12.45 -17.25
C LYS A 14 -5.61 -13.36 -16.50
N LEU A 15 -5.40 -13.16 -15.20
CA LEU A 15 -4.47 -13.94 -14.40
C LEU A 15 -5.07 -15.28 -13.98
N LYS A 16 -4.19 -16.23 -13.64
CA LYS A 16 -4.63 -17.49 -13.02
C LYS A 16 -5.33 -17.18 -11.69
N SER A 17 -6.36 -17.97 -11.35
CA SER A 17 -7.14 -17.79 -10.11
C SER A 17 -6.26 -17.70 -8.85
N SER A 18 -5.15 -18.45 -8.78
CA SER A 18 -4.21 -18.38 -7.66
C SER A 18 -3.51 -17.01 -7.56
N GLN A 19 -3.13 -16.41 -8.68
CA GLN A 19 -2.49 -15.09 -8.72
C GLN A 19 -3.48 -13.98 -8.41
N ALA A 20 -4.71 -14.07 -8.94
CA ALA A 20 -5.79 -13.13 -8.64
C ALA A 20 -6.13 -13.11 -7.13
N LYS A 21 -6.15 -14.28 -6.47
CA LYS A 21 -6.35 -14.36 -5.01
C LYS A 21 -5.23 -13.65 -4.23
N ASN A 22 -3.98 -13.79 -4.66
CA ASN A 22 -2.84 -13.11 -4.03
C ASN A 22 -2.96 -11.57 -4.15
N LEU A 23 -3.46 -11.07 -5.29
CA LEU A 23 -3.69 -9.64 -5.50
C LEU A 23 -4.71 -9.05 -4.52
N ILE A 24 -5.79 -9.77 -4.19
CA ILE A 24 -6.79 -9.32 -3.21
C ILE A 24 -6.13 -9.06 -1.85
N ILE A 25 -5.29 -9.98 -1.39
CA ILE A 25 -4.54 -9.82 -0.14
C ILE A 25 -3.63 -8.59 -0.22
N LEU A 26 -2.95 -8.39 -1.35
CA LEU A 26 -2.08 -7.25 -1.57
C LEU A 26 -2.85 -5.93 -1.52
N MET A 27 -4.01 -5.84 -2.19
CA MET A 27 -4.89 -4.65 -2.18
C MET A 27 -5.29 -4.27 -0.74
N ILE A 28 -5.70 -5.24 0.07
CA ILE A 28 -6.07 -5.02 1.48
C ILE A 28 -4.86 -4.53 2.29
N ARG A 29 -3.67 -5.09 2.07
CA ARG A 29 -2.46 -4.69 2.81
C ARG A 29 -1.97 -3.30 2.41
N ILE A 30 -2.04 -2.94 1.14
CA ILE A 30 -1.57 -1.64 0.63
C ILE A 30 -2.47 -0.49 1.08
N GLN A 31 -3.77 -0.73 1.27
CA GLN A 31 -4.68 0.26 1.87
C GLN A 31 -4.22 0.73 3.25
N LYS A 32 -3.41 -0.06 3.96
CA LYS A 32 -2.72 0.35 5.19
C LYS A 32 -1.25 0.59 4.87
N PRO A 33 -0.86 1.81 4.46
CA PRO A 33 0.54 2.10 4.17
C PRO A 33 1.41 1.82 5.40
N LEU A 34 2.64 1.37 5.15
CA LEU A 34 3.63 1.15 6.19
C LEU A 34 3.92 2.49 6.89
N ARG A 35 3.32 2.70 8.06
CA ARG A 35 3.54 3.90 8.87
C ARG A 35 4.67 3.66 9.86
N ILE A 36 5.82 4.28 9.60
CA ILE A 36 6.91 4.35 10.56
C ILE A 36 6.56 5.45 11.57
N THR A 37 6.73 5.16 12.86
CA THR A 37 6.43 6.09 13.94
C THR A 37 7.58 6.14 14.95
N ALA A 38 7.91 7.33 15.46
CA ALA A 38 8.78 7.49 16.61
C ALA A 38 7.97 7.32 17.90
N GLY A 39 8.44 6.45 18.79
CA GLY A 39 7.78 6.15 20.07
C GLY A 39 6.33 5.65 19.93
N ARG A 40 5.92 5.18 18.74
CA ARG A 40 4.54 4.80 18.39
C ARG A 40 3.52 5.97 18.39
N ILE A 41 4.01 7.21 18.42
CA ILE A 41 3.16 8.41 18.56
C ILE A 41 3.33 9.32 17.34
N VAL A 42 4.56 9.62 16.94
CA VAL A 42 4.85 10.61 15.91
C VAL A 42 5.08 9.91 14.56
N PRO A 43 4.21 10.09 13.54
CA PRO A 43 4.46 9.52 12.23
C PRO A 43 5.70 10.16 11.59
N LEU A 44 6.62 9.33 11.11
CA LEU A 44 7.82 9.79 10.40
C LEU A 44 7.49 9.95 8.91
N THR A 45 6.94 11.10 8.55
CA THR A 45 6.56 11.46 7.17
C THR A 45 7.11 12.84 6.80
N ILE A 46 7.18 13.13 5.49
CA ILE A 46 7.59 14.46 4.99
C ILE A 46 6.73 15.57 5.58
N THR A 47 5.43 15.31 5.78
CA THR A 47 4.51 16.26 6.40
C THR A 47 4.90 16.59 7.83
N THR A 48 5.32 15.60 8.63
CA THR A 48 5.81 15.83 9.99
C THR A 48 7.12 16.62 9.98
N PHE A 49 8.02 16.31 9.05
CA PHE A 49 9.28 17.05 8.89
C PHE A 49 9.04 18.52 8.53
N CYS A 50 8.14 18.80 7.59
CA CYS A 50 7.81 20.17 7.17
C CYS A 50 6.89 20.93 8.12
N SER A 51 6.27 20.25 9.10
CA SER A 51 5.43 20.88 10.12
C SER A 51 6.20 21.39 11.34
N VAL A 52 7.48 21.00 11.44
CA VAL A 52 8.45 21.56 12.39
C VAL A 52 9.10 22.77 11.75
#